data_AF-A0A7S1CWE4-F1
#
_entry.id   AF-A0A7S1CWE4-F1
#
_cell.length_a   1.000
_cell.length_b   1.000
_cell.length_c   1.000
_cell.angle_alpha   90.00
_cell.angle_beta   90.00
_cell.angle_gamma   90.00
#
_symmetry.space_group_name_H-M   'P 1'
#
loop_
_entity.id
_entity.type
_entity.pdbx_description
1 polymer ?
#
loop_
_entity_poly.entity_id
_entity_poly.type
_entity_poly.pdbx_seq_one_letter_code
_entity_poly.pdbx_strand_id
1 'polypeptide(L)'
;VNGGAEYGDARGWKRWREGCAVSVAPNAGVNGGDALAVTGRTGHWMGLEQLLDTECIIPGTQYNINAMFKLVNETSGEAVACTALRTWGDEACPVIGLLARVNGQHKQQAFASTFAGPWVADAFNPYTAEMTIPP
;
A
#
# COMPACT_ATOMS: atom_id res chain seq x y z
N VAL A 1 -7.96 -8.62 4.47
CA VAL A 1 -8.58 -8.00 5.67
C VAL A 1 -7.58 -7.03 6.26
N ASN A 2 -7.99 -5.78 6.50
CA ASN A 2 -7.16 -4.78 7.20
C ASN A 2 -7.04 -5.18 8.67
N GLY A 3 -5.87 -5.65 9.10
CA GLY A 3 -5.65 -6.09 10.48
C GLY A 3 -4.19 -5.94 10.87
N GLY A 4 -3.93 -5.67 12.15
CA GLY A 4 -2.58 -5.51 12.69
C GLY A 4 -2.44 -4.24 13.51
N ALA A 5 -2.35 -3.08 12.83
CA ALA A 5 -1.96 -1.82 13.47
C ALA A 5 -2.82 -1.48 14.70
N GLU A 6 -4.14 -1.66 14.63
CA GLU A 6 -5.08 -1.39 15.73
C GLU A 6 -4.87 -2.29 16.97
N TYR A 7 -4.12 -3.39 16.82
CA TYR A 7 -3.73 -4.29 17.91
C TYR A 7 -2.27 -4.07 18.35
N GLY A 8 -1.60 -3.03 17.84
CA GLY A 8 -0.21 -2.73 18.13
C GLY A 8 0.79 -3.68 17.44
N ASP A 9 0.39 -4.41 16.39
CA ASP A 9 1.32 -5.25 15.63
C ASP A 9 1.14 -5.19 14.09
N ALA A 10 1.98 -5.92 13.36
CA ALA A 10 1.93 -6.00 11.90
C ALA A 10 1.41 -7.36 11.40
N ARG A 11 0.58 -8.07 12.18
CA ARG A 11 0.12 -9.42 11.82
C ARG A 11 -0.58 -9.42 10.46
N GLY A 12 -0.29 -10.43 9.64
CA GLY A 12 -0.84 -10.54 8.29
C GLY A 12 -0.20 -9.60 7.26
N TRP A 13 0.75 -8.75 7.67
CA TRP A 13 1.54 -7.92 6.78
C TRP A 13 3.01 -8.34 6.81
N LYS A 14 3.66 -8.22 5.65
CA LYS A 14 5.08 -8.50 5.50
C LYS A 14 5.71 -7.49 4.55
N ARG A 15 7.04 -7.41 4.57
CA ARG A 15 7.81 -6.63 3.61
C ARG A 15 7.70 -7.27 2.23
N TRP A 16 7.44 -6.44 1.22
CA TRP A 16 7.57 -6.84 -0.17
C TRP A 16 9.05 -6.72 -0.58
N ARG A 17 9.68 -7.89 -0.76
CA ARG A 17 11.12 -8.09 -1.01
C ARG A 17 12.02 -7.71 0.17
N GLU A 18 13.28 -8.14 0.07
CA GLU A 18 14.28 -7.84 1.09
C GLU A 18 14.75 -6.38 1.03
N GLY A 19 15.13 -5.82 2.17
CA GLY A 19 15.74 -4.49 2.26
C GLY A 19 14.95 -3.47 3.08
N CYS A 20 13.62 -3.64 3.25
CA CYS A 20 12.80 -2.77 4.08
C CYS A 20 12.30 -3.46 5.36
N ALA A 21 11.83 -2.66 6.32
CA ALA A 21 11.21 -3.10 7.57
C ALA A 21 9.74 -2.69 7.61
N VAL A 22 8.92 -3.50 8.28
CA VAL A 22 7.52 -3.20 8.58
C VAL A 22 7.36 -3.12 10.08
N SER A 23 6.80 -2.02 10.57
CA SER A 23 6.55 -1.80 11.99
C SER A 23 5.21 -1.10 12.21
N VAL A 24 4.76 -1.09 13.47
CA VAL A 24 3.67 -0.21 13.89
C VAL A 24 4.26 1.14 14.30
N ALA A 25 3.66 2.20 13.78
CA ALA A 25 3.90 3.57 14.17
C ALA A 25 2.72 4.03 15.05
N PRO A 26 2.88 4.07 16.38
CA PRO A 26 1.78 4.37 17.29
C PRO A 26 1.36 5.84 17.19
N ASN A 27 0.06 6.10 17.25
CA ASN A 27 -0.56 7.43 17.12
C ASN A 27 -0.22 8.19 15.81
N ALA A 28 0.38 7.52 14.84
CA ALA A 28 0.82 8.12 13.58
C ALA A 28 -0.22 7.96 12.45
N GLY A 29 -1.32 7.26 12.70
CA GLY A 29 -2.38 6.95 11.75
C GLY A 29 -3.48 8.00 11.68
N VAL A 30 -4.52 7.67 10.93
CA VAL A 30 -5.70 8.53 10.74
C VAL A 30 -6.34 8.82 12.11
N ASN A 31 -6.67 10.08 12.38
CA ASN A 31 -7.27 10.54 13.64
C ASN A 31 -6.46 10.17 14.90
N GLY A 32 -5.13 10.03 14.79
CA GLY A 32 -4.27 9.67 15.91
C GLY A 32 -4.32 8.19 16.31
N GLY A 33 -4.86 7.32 15.45
CA GLY A 33 -4.74 5.87 15.60
C GLY A 33 -3.34 5.34 15.26
N ASP A 34 -3.17 4.04 15.27
CA ASP A 34 -1.90 3.41 14.89
C ASP A 34 -1.80 3.22 13.37
N ALA A 35 -0.58 3.24 12.83
CA ALA A 35 -0.32 3.02 11.41
C ALA A 35 0.71 1.91 11.18
N LEU A 36 0.67 1.30 10.00
CA LEU A 36 1.80 0.50 9.51
C LEU A 36 2.79 1.41 8.81
N ALA A 37 4.05 1.34 9.24
CA ALA A 37 5.16 2.03 8.62
C ALA A 37 6.02 1.04 7.85
N VAL A 38 6.46 1.45 6.64
CA VAL A 38 7.51 0.77 5.89
C VAL A 38 8.72 1.68 5.80
N THR A 39 9.82 1.26 6.41
CA THR A 39 11.07 2.03 6.51
C THR A 39 12.24 1.28 5.88
N GLY A 40 13.37 1.96 5.66
CA GLY A 40 14.57 1.40 5.02
C GLY A 40 14.39 1.08 3.54
N ARG A 41 13.44 1.72 2.84
CA ARG A 41 13.21 1.44 1.41
C ARG A 41 14.39 1.95 0.59
N THR A 42 15.06 1.07 -0.15
CA THR A 42 16.14 1.45 -1.08
C THR A 42 15.71 1.49 -2.54
N GLY A 43 14.44 1.16 -2.84
CA GLY A 43 13.88 1.21 -4.18
C GLY A 43 12.37 1.43 -4.17
N HIS A 44 11.85 2.07 -5.23
CA HIS A 44 10.43 2.40 -5.36
C HIS A 44 9.52 1.15 -5.40
N TRP A 45 10.06 -0.01 -5.78
CA TRP A 45 9.34 -1.28 -5.83
C TRP A 45 9.24 -1.98 -4.46
N MET A 46 9.90 -1.50 -3.40
CA MET A 46 9.76 -2.06 -2.05
C MET A 46 8.52 -1.51 -1.37
N GLY A 47 7.89 -2.30 -0.49
CA GLY A 47 6.67 -1.86 0.17
C GLY A 47 6.12 -2.87 1.16
N LEU A 48 4.82 -2.74 1.42
CA LEU A 48 4.04 -3.62 2.27
C LEU A 48 3.28 -4.61 1.39
N GLU A 49 3.18 -5.87 1.81
CA GLU A 49 2.28 -6.84 1.18
C GLU A 49 1.51 -7.63 2.25
N GLN A 50 0.34 -8.12 1.86
CA GLN A 50 -0.47 -9.04 2.63
C GLN A 50 -0.82 -10.24 1.77
N LEU A 51 -0.78 -11.44 2.34
CA LEU A 51 -1.35 -12.61 1.70
C LEU A 51 -2.88 -12.51 1.80
N LEU A 52 -3.52 -12.49 0.64
CA LEU A 52 -4.97 -12.56 0.56
C LEU A 52 -5.40 -14.02 0.62
N ASP A 53 -6.43 -14.28 1.42
CA ASP A 53 -7.11 -15.57 1.39
C ASP A 53 -7.85 -15.71 0.06
N THR A 54 -7.45 -16.70 -0.74
CA THR A 54 -8.00 -16.93 -2.06
C THR A 54 -9.40 -17.55 -2.03
N GLU A 55 -9.84 -18.12 -0.90
CA GLU A 55 -11.20 -18.68 -0.79
C GLU A 55 -12.28 -17.59 -0.88
N CYS A 56 -11.95 -16.36 -0.47
CA CYS A 56 -12.84 -15.20 -0.55
C CYS A 56 -12.76 -14.48 -1.91
N ILE A 57 -11.94 -14.98 -2.83
CA ILE A 57 -11.61 -14.33 -4.09
C ILE A 57 -12.19 -15.13 -5.26
N ILE A 58 -13.17 -14.52 -5.93
CA ILE A 58 -13.94 -15.10 -7.01
C ILE A 58 -13.42 -14.53 -8.33
N PRO A 59 -12.87 -15.37 -9.23
CA PRO A 59 -12.43 -14.91 -10.54
C PRO A 59 -13.55 -14.23 -11.33
N GLY A 60 -13.21 -13.17 -12.07
CA GLY A 60 -14.16 -12.33 -12.79
C GLY A 60 -14.90 -11.29 -11.93
N THR A 61 -14.78 -11.36 -10.59
CA THR A 61 -15.38 -10.37 -9.70
C THR A 61 -14.51 -9.12 -9.59
N GLN A 62 -15.16 -7.95 -9.59
CA GLN A 62 -14.52 -6.67 -9.32
C GLN A 62 -14.49 -6.42 -7.80
N TYR A 63 -13.32 -6.04 -7.30
CA TYR A 63 -13.06 -5.72 -5.91
C TYR A 63 -12.63 -4.26 -5.78
N ASN A 64 -13.11 -3.59 -4.74
CA ASN A 64 -12.66 -2.26 -4.37
C ASN A 64 -11.63 -2.35 -3.26
N ILE A 65 -10.44 -1.83 -3.53
CA ILE A 65 -9.38 -1.69 -2.54
C ILE A 65 -9.38 -0.25 -2.06
N ASN A 66 -9.45 -0.06 -0.75
CA ASN A 66 -9.35 1.25 -0.11
C ASN A 66 -8.21 1.23 0.89
N ALA A 67 -7.35 2.25 0.83
CA ALA A 67 -6.26 2.47 1.77
C ALA A 67 -6.05 3.97 2.00
N MET A 68 -5.30 4.30 3.03
CA MET A 68 -4.90 5.66 3.36
C MET A 68 -3.37 5.68 3.43
N PHE A 69 -2.72 6.60 2.72
CA PHE A 69 -1.26 6.71 2.68
C PHE A 69 -0.79 8.10 3.09
N LYS A 70 0.22 8.16 3.96
CA LYS A 70 1.04 9.35 4.20
C LYS A 70 2.48 9.00 3.86
N LEU A 71 3.17 9.89 3.15
CA LEU A 71 4.59 9.74 2.85
C LEU A 71 5.40 10.64 3.76
N VAL A 72 6.48 10.10 4.30
CA VAL A 72 7.39 10.80 5.19
C VAL A 72 8.81 10.50 4.75
N ASN A 73 9.66 11.54 4.75
CA ASN A 73 11.09 11.37 4.54
C ASN A 73 11.68 10.67 5.76
N GLU A 74 12.29 9.51 5.56
CA GLU A 74 12.81 8.69 6.66
C GLU A 74 13.91 9.40 7.48
N THR A 75 14.71 10.25 6.84
CA THR A 75 15.82 10.96 7.49
C THR A 75 15.36 12.23 8.21
N SER A 76 14.55 13.06 7.56
CA SER A 76 14.11 14.34 8.15
C SER A 76 12.83 14.24 8.98
N GLY A 77 12.04 13.18 8.79
CA GLY A 77 10.71 13.04 9.38
C GLY A 77 9.65 13.96 8.75
N GLU A 78 10.01 14.70 7.69
CA GLU A 78 9.11 15.65 7.04
C GLU A 78 8.13 14.95 6.10
N ALA A 79 6.92 15.47 6.04
CA ALA A 79 5.90 15.02 5.11
C ALA A 79 6.31 15.25 3.65
N VAL A 80 6.04 14.27 2.78
CA VAL A 80 6.40 14.32 1.35
C VAL A 80 5.15 14.32 0.49
N ALA A 81 5.14 15.20 -0.51
CA ALA A 81 4.13 15.21 -1.56
C ALA A 81 4.51 14.26 -2.70
N CYS A 82 3.50 13.72 -3.38
CA CYS A 82 3.66 13.02 -4.64
C CYS A 82 2.61 13.51 -5.64
N THR A 83 2.84 13.28 -6.93
CA THR A 83 1.88 13.63 -7.97
C THR A 83 0.82 12.52 -8.06
N ALA A 84 -0.40 12.83 -7.63
CA ALA A 84 -1.54 11.91 -7.74
C ALA A 84 -1.67 11.39 -9.19
N LEU A 85 -1.96 10.10 -9.35
CA LEU A 85 -2.02 9.36 -10.64
C LEU A 85 -0.67 9.06 -11.32
N ARG A 86 0.45 9.64 -10.84
CA ARG A 86 1.78 9.26 -11.34
C ARG A 86 2.23 7.96 -10.67
N THR A 87 2.38 6.90 -11.45
CA THR A 87 2.72 5.54 -10.97
C THR A 87 4.20 5.18 -11.17
N TRP A 88 5.01 6.08 -11.76
CA TRP A 88 6.40 5.82 -12.10
C TRP A 88 7.26 7.10 -12.11
N GLY A 89 8.58 6.93 -11.94
CA GLY A 89 9.56 8.01 -11.90
C GLY A 89 9.56 8.78 -10.58
N ASP A 90 10.23 9.93 -10.58
CA ASP A 90 10.28 10.82 -9.42
C ASP A 90 8.87 11.34 -9.09
N GLU A 91 8.59 11.56 -7.81
CA GLU A 91 7.29 11.98 -7.27
C GLU A 91 6.11 11.02 -7.54
N ALA A 92 6.37 9.76 -7.91
CA ALA A 92 5.31 8.76 -8.02
C ALA A 92 4.66 8.48 -6.66
N CYS A 93 3.32 8.50 -6.62
CA CYS A 93 2.59 8.12 -5.43
C CYS A 93 2.63 6.60 -5.21
N PRO A 94 2.37 6.12 -3.97
CA PRO A 94 2.24 4.69 -3.70
C PRO A 94 1.21 4.04 -4.63
N VAL A 95 1.50 2.81 -5.03
CA VAL A 95 0.64 2.02 -5.91
C VAL A 95 0.32 0.71 -5.24
N ILE A 96 -0.96 0.32 -5.23
CA ILE A 96 -1.38 -1.00 -4.80
C ILE A 96 -1.39 -1.92 -6.02
N GLY A 97 -0.88 -3.12 -5.84
CA GLY A 97 -0.90 -4.16 -6.87
C GLY A 97 -1.31 -5.51 -6.31
N LEU A 98 -1.75 -6.37 -7.21
CA LEU A 98 -1.98 -7.79 -6.95
C LEU A 98 -0.83 -8.58 -7.54
N LEU A 99 -0.29 -9.50 -6.74
CA LEU A 99 0.60 -10.55 -7.21
C LEU A 99 -0.13 -11.88 -7.09
N ALA A 100 -0.21 -12.62 -8.19
CA ALA A 100 -0.78 -13.95 -8.23
C ALA A 100 0.16 -14.94 -8.91
N ARG A 101 0.00 -16.23 -8.59
CA ARG A 101 0.59 -17.31 -9.37
C ARG A 101 -0.46 -17.89 -10.30
N VAL A 102 -0.26 -17.76 -11.61
CA VAL A 102 -1.16 -18.31 -12.64
C VAL A 102 -0.35 -19.27 -13.48
N ASN A 103 -0.74 -20.55 -13.53
CA ASN A 103 -0.04 -21.61 -14.26
C ASN A 103 1.47 -21.69 -13.93
N GLY A 104 1.82 -21.54 -12.64
CA GLY A 104 3.21 -21.55 -12.16
C GLY A 104 3.99 -20.27 -12.42
N GLN A 105 3.45 -19.30 -13.18
CA GLN A 105 4.09 -18.01 -13.43
C GLN A 105 3.61 -16.93 -12.46
N HIS A 106 4.50 -16.04 -12.04
CA HIS A 106 4.11 -14.84 -11.29
C HIS A 106 3.51 -13.82 -12.25
N LYS A 107 2.31 -13.35 -11.93
CA LYS A 107 1.64 -12.25 -12.61
C LYS A 107 1.47 -11.13 -11.59
N GLN A 108 1.93 -9.94 -11.95
CA GLN A 108 1.76 -8.73 -11.14
C GLN A 108 0.95 -7.72 -11.95
N GLN A 109 -0.04 -7.12 -11.31
CA GLN A 109 -0.78 -6.01 -11.87
C GLN A 109 -0.84 -4.89 -10.85
N ALA A 110 -0.38 -3.71 -11.25
CA ALA A 110 -0.53 -2.48 -10.51
C ALA A 110 -1.86 -1.82 -10.91
N PHE A 111 -2.56 -1.24 -9.95
CA PHE A 111 -3.81 -0.52 -10.19
C PHE A 111 -3.56 0.97 -9.96
N ALA A 112 -4.04 1.85 -10.83
CA ALA A 112 -3.97 3.28 -10.54
C ALA A 112 -5.04 3.65 -9.51
N SER A 113 -4.75 4.63 -8.66
CA SER A 113 -5.79 5.20 -7.80
C SER A 113 -6.85 5.88 -8.66
N THR A 114 -8.12 5.70 -8.36
CA THR A 114 -9.24 6.47 -8.91
C THR A 114 -9.47 7.77 -8.13
N PHE A 115 -8.77 7.98 -7.02
CA PHE A 115 -8.82 9.24 -6.29
C PHE A 115 -8.21 10.37 -7.12
N ALA A 116 -9.02 11.38 -7.43
CA ALA A 116 -8.65 12.53 -8.26
C ALA A 116 -8.34 13.82 -7.46
N GLY A 117 -8.38 13.75 -6.12
CA GLY A 117 -8.05 14.92 -5.29
C GLY A 117 -6.54 15.18 -5.22
N PRO A 118 -6.14 16.39 -4.80
CA PRO A 118 -4.73 16.71 -4.61
C PRO A 118 -4.15 15.86 -3.47
N TRP A 119 -2.88 15.47 -3.60
CA TRP A 119 -2.14 14.89 -2.49
C TRP A 119 -1.78 15.98 -1.47
N VAL A 120 -2.19 15.79 -0.22
CA VAL A 120 -1.87 16.65 0.91
C VAL A 120 -0.74 15.99 1.70
N ALA A 121 0.48 16.53 1.61
CA ALA A 121 1.68 15.92 2.17
C ALA A 121 1.52 15.55 3.65
N ASP A 122 1.03 16.49 4.48
CA ASP A 122 0.96 16.31 5.92
C ASP A 122 -0.28 15.49 6.39
N ALA A 123 -1.07 14.97 5.46
CA ALA A 123 -2.23 14.16 5.76
C ALA A 123 -2.10 12.74 5.22
N PHE A 124 -2.95 11.85 5.73
CA PHE A 124 -3.23 10.59 5.06
C PHE A 124 -4.16 10.85 3.88
N ASN A 125 -3.74 10.41 2.71
CA ASN A 125 -4.45 10.59 1.46
C ASN A 125 -5.17 9.30 1.09
N PRO A 126 -6.44 9.37 0.67
CA PRO A 126 -7.18 8.20 0.24
C PRO A 126 -6.61 7.63 -1.06
N TYR A 127 -6.63 6.32 -1.11
CA TYR A 127 -6.30 5.54 -2.28
C TYR A 127 -7.42 4.53 -2.49
N THR A 128 -8.09 4.66 -3.63
CA THR A 128 -9.14 3.74 -4.04
C THR A 128 -8.75 3.15 -5.37
N ALA A 129 -8.82 1.83 -5.52
CA ALA A 129 -8.55 1.15 -6.77
C ALA A 129 -9.59 0.05 -7.02
N GLU A 130 -10.01 -0.06 -8.27
CA GLU A 130 -10.84 -1.16 -8.73
C GLU A 130 -9.93 -2.26 -9.31
N MET A 131 -10.11 -3.47 -8.82
CA MET A 131 -9.34 -4.65 -9.23
C MET A 131 -10.30 -5.73 -9.71
N THR A 132 -10.12 -6.18 -10.94
CA THR A 132 -10.78 -7.40 -11.44
C THR A 132 -9.75 -8.49 -11.54
N ILE A 133 -10.02 -9.63 -10.91
CA ILE A 133 -9.15 -10.79 -11.00
C ILE A 133 -9.55 -11.57 -12.25
N PRO A 134 -8.64 -11.75 -13.23
CA PRO A 134 -8.96 -12.45 -14.45
C PRO A 134 -9.34 -13.92 -14.14
N PRO A 135 -10.22 -14.53 -14.94
CA PRO A 135 -10.58 -15.94 -14.84
C PRO A 135 -9.39 -16.88 -15.07
#